data_AF-A0A069DLV9-F1
#
_entry.id   AF-A0A069DLV9-F1
#
_cell.length_a   1.000
_cell.length_b   1.000
_cell.length_c   1.000
_cell.angle_alpha   90.00
_cell.angle_beta   90.00
_cell.angle_gamma   90.00
#
_symmetry.space_group_name_H-M   'P 1'
#
loop_
_entity.id
_entity.type
_entity.pdbx_description
1 polymer ?
#
loop_
_entity_poly.entity_id
_entity_poly.type
_entity_poly.pdbx_seq_one_letter_code
_entity_poly.pdbx_strand_id
1 'polypeptide(L)'
;MSNIYLKIITDIDQYQEIEGGIRDGVSNITTRHASSNNPNEPDFDPTRPDEHLVYWDANNLYGYAMSQYLPTGGFTWLTAGEIKSLM
;
A
#
# COMPACT_ATOMS: atom_id res chain seq x y z
N MET A 1 7.65 -27.94 5.66
CA MET A 1 8.34 -27.10 4.65
C MET A 1 7.36 -26.86 3.51
N SER A 2 7.26 -25.62 3.00
CA SER A 2 6.17 -25.19 2.09
C SER A 2 6.30 -25.64 0.63
N ASN A 3 7.30 -26.44 0.24
CA ASN A 3 7.59 -26.79 -1.17
C ASN A 3 7.67 -25.58 -2.13
N ILE A 4 7.91 -24.38 -1.60
CA ILE A 4 8.08 -23.16 -2.39
C ILE A 4 9.56 -23.04 -2.79
N TYR A 5 9.79 -22.75 -4.07
CA TYR A 5 11.11 -22.39 -4.59
C TYR A 5 11.16 -20.88 -4.83
N LEU A 6 12.19 -20.22 -4.28
CA LEU A 6 12.47 -18.81 -4.54
C LEU A 6 13.50 -18.70 -5.65
N LYS A 7 13.11 -18.12 -6.80
CA LYS A 7 14.02 -17.89 -7.91
C LYS A 7 15.07 -16.86 -7.51
N ILE A 8 16.34 -17.25 -7.56
CA ILE A 8 17.47 -16.31 -7.45
C ILE A 8 17.52 -15.48 -8.72
N ILE A 9 17.51 -14.15 -8.57
CA ILE A 9 17.70 -13.21 -9.68
C ILE A 9 19.20 -13.15 -9.96
N THR A 10 19.60 -13.60 -11.16
CA THR A 10 21.00 -13.61 -11.60
C THR A 10 21.30 -12.54 -12.65
N ASP A 11 20.26 -11.99 -13.29
CA ASP A 11 20.35 -10.89 -14.24
C ASP A 11 20.39 -9.56 -13.47
N ILE A 12 21.45 -8.78 -13.67
CA ILE A 12 21.67 -7.51 -12.98
C ILE A 12 20.63 -6.46 -13.37
N ASP A 13 20.18 -6.46 -14.62
CA ASP A 13 19.21 -5.48 -15.10
C ASP A 13 17.83 -5.75 -14.47
N GLN A 14 17.46 -7.03 -14.32
CA GLN A 14 16.23 -7.41 -13.61
C GLN A 14 16.28 -7.02 -12.14
N TYR A 15 17.43 -7.22 -11.49
CA TYR A 15 17.63 -6.83 -10.10
C TYR A 15 17.48 -5.31 -9.93
N GLN A 16 18.15 -4.52 -10.78
CA GLN A 16 18.10 -3.07 -10.72
C GLN A 16 16.69 -2.51 -10.95
N GLU A 17 15.93 -3.09 -11.89
CA GLU A 17 14.55 -2.70 -12.14
C GLU A 17 13.65 -2.95 -10.92
N ILE A 18 13.77 -4.12 -10.29
CA ILE A 18 13.00 -4.47 -9.09
C ILE A 18 13.37 -3.53 -7.94
N GLU A 19 14.66 -3.35 -7.67
CA GLU A 19 15.14 -2.43 -6.62
C GLU A 19 14.66 -0.99 -6.87
N GLY A 20 14.74 -0.53 -8.12
CA GLY A 20 14.24 0.78 -8.56
C GLY A 20 12.73 0.95 -8.40
N GLY A 21 11.97 -0.15 -8.33
CA GLY A 21 10.54 -0.18 -8.07
C GLY A 21 10.14 -0.19 -6.59
N ILE A 22 11.06 -0.50 -5.66
CA ILE A 22 10.75 -0.58 -4.23
C ILE A 22 10.40 0.80 -3.68
N ARG A 23 9.27 0.90 -2.97
CA ARG A 23 8.81 2.09 -2.25
C ARG A 23 8.53 1.69 -0.81
N ASP A 24 8.81 2.61 0.12
CA ASP A 24 8.49 2.45 1.53
C ASP A 24 7.02 2.81 1.82
N GLY A 25 6.66 2.91 3.09
CA GLY A 25 5.35 3.30 3.56
C GLY A 25 4.88 4.62 2.95
N VAL A 26 3.59 4.67 2.60
CA VAL A 26 2.94 5.88 2.12
C VAL A 26 2.71 6.82 3.29
N SER A 27 3.17 8.06 3.15
CA SER A 27 2.87 9.16 4.07
C SER A 27 2.33 10.34 3.29
N ASN A 28 1.06 10.67 3.50
CA ASN A 28 0.35 11.71 2.76
C ASN A 28 -0.53 12.56 3.67
N ILE A 29 -0.60 13.86 3.36
CA ILE A 29 -1.53 14.80 3.97
C ILE A 29 -2.42 15.34 2.84
N THR A 30 -3.65 14.83 2.75
CA THR A 30 -4.63 15.27 1.73
C THR A 30 -5.37 16.55 2.15
N THR A 31 -5.47 16.81 3.45
CA THR A 31 -6.15 17.97 4.01
C THR A 31 -5.33 18.50 5.18
N ARG A 32 -4.99 19.80 5.15
CA ARG A 32 -4.15 20.42 6.17
C ARG A 32 -4.83 20.49 7.55
N HIS A 33 -6.14 20.68 7.56
CA HIS A 33 -6.94 20.81 8.77
C HIS A 33 -8.33 20.24 8.54
N ALA A 34 -8.76 19.34 9.43
CA ALA A 34 -10.10 18.82 9.50
C ALA A 34 -10.63 19.06 10.91
N SER A 35 -11.91 19.44 11.01
CA SER A 35 -12.63 19.59 12.26
C SER A 35 -13.97 18.87 12.15
N SER A 36 -14.60 18.60 13.29
CA SER A 36 -15.90 17.93 13.35
C SER A 36 -16.77 18.60 14.41
N ASN A 37 -18.06 18.78 14.11
CA ASN A 37 -19.05 19.19 15.10
C ASN A 37 -19.41 18.05 16.06
N ASN A 38 -18.53 17.76 17.03
CA ASN A 38 -18.69 16.65 17.96
C ASN A 38 -19.42 17.11 19.25
N PRO A 39 -20.52 16.46 19.68
CA PRO A 39 -21.25 16.82 20.90
C PRO A 39 -20.43 16.82 22.20
N ASN A 40 -19.26 16.17 22.21
CA ASN A 40 -18.38 16.11 23.37
C ASN A 40 -17.35 17.25 23.42
N GLU A 41 -17.30 18.12 22.41
CA GLU A 41 -16.36 19.23 22.33
C GLU A 41 -16.99 20.55 22.83
N PRO A 42 -16.18 21.47 23.41
CA PRO A 42 -16.69 22.72 23.98
C PRO A 42 -17.35 23.68 22.96
N ASP A 43 -17.01 23.55 21.68
CA ASP A 43 -17.46 24.42 20.58
C ASP A 43 -18.59 23.80 19.74
N PHE A 44 -19.26 22.76 20.26
CA PHE A 44 -20.39 22.11 19.60
C PHE A 44 -21.54 23.08 19.30
N ASP A 45 -22.06 22.99 18.07
CA ASP A 45 -23.22 23.72 17.59
C ASP A 45 -24.41 22.76 17.39
N PRO A 46 -25.47 22.83 18.22
CA PRO A 46 -26.63 21.93 18.12
C PRO A 46 -27.50 22.19 16.88
N THR A 47 -27.25 23.27 16.13
CA THR A 47 -27.95 23.55 14.87
C THR A 47 -27.33 22.84 13.67
N ARG A 48 -26.13 22.29 13.84
CA ARG A 48 -25.38 21.56 12.82
C ARG A 48 -25.45 20.05 13.08
N PRO A 49 -25.27 19.21 12.05
CA PRO A 49 -25.22 17.76 12.23
C PRO A 49 -24.08 17.34 13.16
N ASP A 50 -24.27 16.24 13.88
CA ASP A 50 -23.20 15.61 14.65
C ASP A 50 -22.17 14.99 13.72
N GLU A 51 -20.90 15.34 13.91
CA GLU A 51 -19.78 14.87 13.10
C GLU A 51 -18.66 14.34 14.00
N HIS A 52 -17.92 13.35 13.50
CA HIS A 52 -16.76 12.79 14.18
C HIS A 52 -15.60 12.61 13.21
N LEU A 53 -14.38 12.89 13.67
CA LEU A 53 -13.16 12.47 12.99
C LEU A 53 -12.83 11.03 13.38
N VAL A 54 -12.41 10.22 12.41
CA VAL A 54 -12.04 8.83 12.65
C VAL A 54 -10.57 8.62 12.34
N TYR A 55 -9.89 7.90 13.24
CA TYR A 55 -8.50 7.48 13.06
C TYR A 55 -8.45 5.96 12.99
N TRP A 56 -7.86 5.44 11.92
CA TRP A 56 -7.79 4.01 11.65
C TRP A 56 -6.31 3.62 11.61
N ASP A 57 -5.96 2.55 12.33
CA ASP A 57 -4.61 2.00 12.33
C ASP A 57 -4.67 0.49 12.06
N ALA A 58 -3.73 0.03 11.23
CA ALA A 58 -3.62 -1.36 10.86
C ALA A 58 -2.62 -2.08 11.77
N ASN A 59 -3.11 -2.92 12.67
CA ASN A 59 -2.28 -3.78 13.50
C ASN A 59 -1.45 -4.74 12.63
N ASN A 60 -0.12 -4.64 12.69
CA ASN A 60 0.81 -5.51 11.95
C ASN A 60 0.61 -5.49 10.43
N LEU A 61 0.57 -4.29 9.84
CA LEU A 61 0.38 -4.07 8.39
C LEU A 61 1.30 -4.97 7.52
N TYR A 62 2.61 -4.98 7.79
CA TYR A 62 3.54 -5.81 7.03
C TYR A 62 3.34 -7.31 7.26
N GLY A 63 2.97 -7.74 8.46
CA GLY A 63 2.62 -9.15 8.71
C GLY A 63 1.40 -9.60 7.92
N TYR A 64 0.38 -8.75 7.82
CA TYR A 64 -0.76 -9.01 6.95
C TYR A 64 -0.35 -9.11 5.47
N ALA A 65 0.48 -8.17 5.00
CA ALA A 65 0.99 -8.19 3.63
C ALA A 65 1.82 -9.45 3.31
N MET A 66 2.67 -9.89 4.25
CA MET A 66 3.45 -11.12 4.13
C MET A 66 2.59 -12.39 4.15
N SER A 67 1.34 -12.30 4.62
CA SER A 67 0.39 -13.42 4.60
C SER A 67 -0.35 -13.56 3.27
N GLN A 68 -0.17 -12.59 2.35
CA GLN A 68 -0.75 -12.64 1.00
C GLN A 68 0.16 -13.42 0.03
N TYR A 69 -0.31 -13.67 -1.19
CA TYR A 69 0.52 -14.22 -2.26
C TYR A 69 1.62 -13.24 -2.66
N LEU A 70 2.86 -13.64 -2.46
CA LEU A 70 4.04 -12.88 -2.86
C LEU A 70 4.69 -13.49 -4.11
N PRO A 71 5.35 -12.69 -4.97
CA PRO A 71 6.11 -13.21 -6.10
C PRO A 71 7.25 -14.13 -5.62
N THR A 72 7.31 -15.34 -6.13
CA THR A 72 8.34 -16.34 -5.78
C THR A 72 9.32 -16.61 -6.92
N GLY A 73 8.98 -16.25 -8.16
CA GLY A 73 9.82 -16.46 -9.33
C GLY A 73 9.11 -16.18 -10.65
N GLY A 74 9.64 -16.73 -11.74
CA GLY A 74 9.07 -16.53 -13.09
C GLY A 74 9.38 -15.18 -13.73
N PHE A 75 10.28 -14.38 -13.15
CA PHE A 75 10.64 -13.07 -13.68
C PHE A 75 11.20 -13.17 -15.11
N THR A 76 10.58 -12.45 -16.04
CA THR A 76 10.99 -12.36 -17.45
C THR A 76 10.73 -10.94 -17.94
N TRP A 77 11.53 -10.50 -18.89
CA TRP A 77 11.23 -9.30 -19.66
C TRP A 77 10.06 -9.58 -20.60
N LEU A 78 9.13 -8.63 -20.69
CA LEU A 78 8.04 -8.68 -21.63
C LEU A 78 8.39 -7.86 -22.87
N THR A 79 7.95 -8.34 -24.03
CA THR A 79 8.01 -7.59 -25.28
C THR A 79 6.98 -6.45 -25.26
N ALA A 80 7.19 -5.42 -26.09
CA ALA A 80 6.23 -4.33 -26.22
C ALA A 80 4.82 -4.81 -26.63
N GLY A 81 4.73 -5.88 -27.42
CA GLY A 81 3.46 -6.50 -27.80
C GLY A 81 2.73 -7.13 -26.61
N GLU A 82 3.44 -7.87 -25.76
CA GLU A 82 2.89 -8.48 -24.54
C GLU A 82 2.45 -7.42 -23.54
N ILE A 83 3.25 -6.38 -23.31
CA ILE A 83 2.88 -5.25 -22.43
C ILE A 83 1.58 -4.60 -22.93
N LYS A 84 1.48 -4.34 -24.23
CA LYS A 84 0.27 -3.73 -24.82
C LYS A 84 -0.98 -4.61 -24.64
N SER A 85 -0.83 -5.93 -24.54
CA SER A 85 -1.97 -6.83 -24.31
C SER A 85 -2.43 -6.90 -22.84
N LEU A 86 -1.62 -6.39 -21.90
CA LEU A 86 -1.93 -6.35 -20.46
C LEU A 86 -2.57 -5.03 -20.01
N MET A 87 -2.47 -3.98 -20.84
CA MET A 87 -3.06 -2.66 -20.63
C MET A 87 -4.40 -2.54 -21.35
#